data_AF-A0A972AYC9-F1
#
_entry.id   AF-A0A972AYC9-F1
#
_cell.length_a   1.000
_cell.length_b   1.000
_cell.length_c   1.000
_cell.angle_alpha   90.00
_cell.angle_beta   90.00
_cell.angle_gamma   90.00
#
_symmetry.space_group_name_H-M   'P 1'
#
loop_
_entity.id
_entity.type
_entity.pdbx_description
1 polymer ?
#
loop_
_entity_poly.entity_id
_entity_poly.type
_entity_poly.pdbx_seq_one_letter_code
_entity_poly.pdbx_strand_id
1 'polypeptide(L)'
;MKKLGIWVLVVTMVMGMVGIVPVSANVKDVPPDHWAYQAVVSLVNKGYLTVFEDGSFQGTKAVDRYTLAITIARILDEIEAGRVRSSIDDLELLQELTIEFREELVQWYAQKDAVEEQLANTQVMLQITEDRVSRVVASQTDLQEEVEKIKADIYNEIKKQNETIEQHAISLAEQIEAIATLKESLSDVENALIALESILLEQGVSLSELENWASEKAAVFVAMQADDSTLRKDLDELKQQLKTLEESLDSLVDLVGRTDGQFVKDIEKLTGQINSITTRNQEMEKDMQNLAIRITREGQNREALASEINKRLDSLEQQVGLSEDELALLTKTVTDEIYAQLNANLLREQRLERQLKTLEEDFASYKTNMEKEIKSAKSTTYIAIGVAAISVLLGYVK
;
A
#
# COMPACT_ATOMS: atom_id res chain seq x y z
N MET A 1 -0.30 219.16 -27.03
CA MET A 1 -0.45 217.86 -26.35
C MET A 1 0.44 216.83 -27.05
N LYS A 2 1.71 216.75 -26.62
CA LYS A 2 2.82 216.05 -27.31
C LYS A 2 3.20 214.72 -26.62
N LYS A 3 2.25 214.04 -25.96
CA LYS A 3 2.54 212.81 -25.18
C LYS A 3 1.66 211.59 -25.49
N LEU A 4 0.67 211.71 -26.39
CA LEU A 4 -0.16 210.56 -26.80
C LEU A 4 0.43 209.73 -27.96
N GLY A 5 1.26 210.33 -28.84
CA GLY A 5 1.81 209.62 -30.00
C GLY A 5 2.91 208.59 -29.67
N ILE A 6 3.57 208.73 -28.51
CA ILE A 6 4.70 207.86 -28.12
C ILE A 6 4.22 206.50 -27.61
N TRP A 7 3.00 206.42 -27.04
CA TRP A 7 2.45 205.15 -26.53
C TRP A 7 1.88 204.25 -27.62
N VAL A 8 1.38 204.82 -28.73
CA VAL A 8 0.83 204.01 -29.84
C VAL A 8 1.95 203.29 -30.61
N LEU A 9 3.16 203.85 -30.66
CA LEU A 9 4.29 203.26 -31.36
C LEU A 9 4.98 202.12 -30.57
N VAL A 10 4.93 202.17 -29.23
CA VAL A 10 5.50 201.13 -28.36
C VAL A 10 4.60 199.89 -28.31
N VAL A 11 3.28 200.04 -28.41
CA VAL A 11 2.34 198.91 -28.38
C VAL A 11 2.33 198.12 -29.70
N THR A 12 2.61 198.76 -30.84
CA THR A 12 2.71 198.05 -32.13
C THR A 12 4.04 197.34 -32.35
N MET A 13 5.08 197.64 -31.56
CA MET A 13 6.40 197.00 -31.68
C MET A 13 6.51 195.66 -30.91
N VAL A 14 5.52 195.31 -30.09
CA VAL A 14 5.52 194.06 -29.30
C VAL A 14 4.84 192.89 -30.02
N MET A 15 4.17 193.11 -31.16
CA MET A 15 3.39 192.08 -31.87
C MET A 15 4.10 191.45 -33.08
N GLY A 16 5.44 191.48 -33.10
CA GLY A 16 6.27 190.97 -34.19
C GLY A 16 7.26 189.90 -33.74
N MET A 17 6.77 188.73 -33.33
CA MET A 17 7.64 187.56 -33.14
C MET A 17 6.85 186.26 -33.37
N VAL A 18 6.56 185.95 -34.62
CA VAL A 18 6.26 184.58 -35.05
C VAL A 18 7.59 183.93 -35.39
N GLY A 19 8.12 183.15 -34.45
CA GLY A 19 9.27 182.28 -34.70
C GLY A 19 8.85 181.15 -35.65
N ILE A 20 9.68 180.87 -36.65
CA ILE A 20 9.60 179.65 -37.45
C ILE A 20 9.91 178.47 -36.52
N VAL A 21 8.94 177.60 -36.30
CA VAL A 21 9.14 176.34 -35.55
C VAL A 21 9.64 175.29 -36.54
N PRO A 22 10.81 174.66 -36.35
CA PRO A 22 11.21 173.52 -37.17
C PRO A 22 10.28 172.35 -36.88
N VAL A 23 9.64 171.78 -37.92
CA VAL A 23 8.87 170.54 -37.82
C VAL A 23 9.85 169.39 -37.69
N SER A 24 9.96 168.80 -36.50
CA SER A 24 10.62 167.50 -36.31
C SER A 24 9.64 166.40 -36.71
N ALA A 25 9.98 165.55 -37.70
CA ALA A 25 9.20 164.35 -37.98
C ALA A 25 9.16 163.47 -36.71
N ASN A 26 7.99 163.40 -36.08
CA ASN A 26 7.77 162.58 -34.89
C ASN A 26 7.35 161.19 -35.36
N VAL A 27 8.25 160.21 -35.24
CA VAL A 27 8.00 158.82 -35.65
C VAL A 27 7.27 158.11 -34.50
N LYS A 28 6.00 157.77 -34.72
CA LYS A 28 5.04 157.43 -33.66
C LYS A 28 5.44 156.20 -32.83
N ASP A 29 6.06 155.21 -33.45
CA ASP A 29 6.36 153.89 -32.89
C ASP A 29 7.84 153.68 -32.57
N VAL A 30 8.67 154.72 -32.69
CA VAL A 30 10.07 154.69 -32.25
C VAL A 30 10.20 155.70 -31.11
N PRO A 31 10.26 155.25 -29.85
CA PRO A 31 10.41 156.13 -28.71
C PRO A 31 11.72 156.96 -28.76
N PRO A 32 11.76 158.19 -28.21
CA PRO A 32 12.96 159.03 -28.22
C PRO A 32 14.20 158.42 -27.56
N ASP A 33 14.02 157.46 -26.65
CA ASP A 33 15.06 156.69 -25.95
C ASP A 33 15.48 155.41 -26.69
N HIS A 34 14.87 155.08 -27.84
CA HIS A 34 15.22 153.91 -28.64
C HIS A 34 16.56 154.12 -29.36
N TRP A 35 17.42 153.08 -29.39
CA TRP A 35 18.79 153.16 -29.95
C TRP A 35 18.83 153.64 -31.40
N ALA A 36 17.83 153.28 -32.20
CA ALA A 36 17.71 153.67 -33.61
C ALA A 36 16.96 155.00 -33.82
N TYR A 37 16.39 155.62 -32.79
CA TYR A 37 15.48 156.79 -32.94
C TYR A 37 16.12 157.92 -33.74
N GLN A 38 17.33 158.32 -33.35
CA GLN A 38 18.04 159.41 -34.04
C GLN A 38 18.34 159.07 -35.50
N ALA A 39 18.72 157.81 -35.78
CA ALA A 39 18.99 157.34 -37.13
C ALA A 39 17.72 157.32 -37.98
N VAL A 40 16.62 156.76 -37.44
CA VAL A 40 15.32 156.67 -38.12
C VAL A 40 14.78 158.08 -38.42
N VAL A 41 14.74 158.97 -37.43
CA VAL A 41 14.27 160.35 -37.62
C VAL A 41 15.15 161.09 -38.62
N SER A 42 16.48 160.91 -38.58
CA SER A 42 17.41 161.52 -39.54
C SER A 42 17.17 161.02 -40.97
N LEU A 43 17.04 159.71 -41.17
CA LEU A 43 16.83 159.11 -42.50
C LEU A 43 15.45 159.45 -43.07
N VAL A 44 14.41 159.53 -42.22
CA VAL A 44 13.07 159.96 -42.62
C VAL A 44 13.05 161.44 -42.99
N ASN A 45 13.69 162.31 -42.20
CA ASN A 45 13.79 163.74 -42.51
C ASN A 45 14.59 164.01 -43.80
N LYS A 46 15.59 163.18 -44.10
CA LYS A 46 16.37 163.24 -45.34
C LYS A 46 15.63 162.63 -46.55
N GLY A 47 14.47 161.99 -46.33
CA GLY A 47 13.67 161.37 -47.38
C GLY A 47 14.22 160.03 -47.90
N TYR A 48 15.21 159.44 -47.24
CA TYR A 48 15.75 158.13 -47.62
C TYR A 48 14.83 156.97 -47.20
N LEU A 49 14.17 157.14 -46.07
CA LEU A 49 13.14 156.22 -45.58
C LEU A 49 11.83 156.98 -45.39
N THR A 50 10.71 156.27 -45.43
CA THR A 50 9.39 156.86 -45.25
C THR A 50 8.66 156.20 -44.10
N VAL A 51 7.84 156.97 -43.40
CA VAL A 51 6.86 156.44 -42.45
C VAL A 51 5.57 156.09 -43.18
N PHE A 52 4.84 155.11 -42.65
CA PHE A 52 3.52 154.76 -43.13
C PHE A 52 2.53 155.90 -42.90
N GLU A 53 1.39 155.87 -43.59
CA GLU A 53 0.34 156.91 -43.51
C GLU A 53 -0.17 157.15 -42.08
N ASP A 54 -0.03 156.15 -41.20
CA ASP A 54 -0.40 156.22 -39.78
C ASP A 54 0.67 156.83 -38.87
N GLY A 55 1.80 157.27 -39.46
CA GLY A 55 2.95 157.87 -38.79
C GLY A 55 3.93 156.87 -38.16
N SER A 56 3.74 155.56 -38.37
CA SER A 56 4.64 154.51 -37.86
C SER A 56 5.79 154.21 -38.84
N PHE A 57 6.93 153.74 -38.34
CA PHE A 57 8.09 153.27 -39.11
C PHE A 57 8.13 151.74 -39.25
N GLN A 58 7.57 151.00 -38.30
CA GLN A 58 7.44 149.54 -38.27
C GLN A 58 8.78 148.79 -38.36
N GLY A 59 9.76 149.21 -37.56
CA GLY A 59 11.13 148.68 -37.62
C GLY A 59 11.31 147.18 -37.32
N THR A 60 10.28 146.48 -36.86
CA THR A 60 10.30 145.02 -36.64
C THR A 60 9.88 144.20 -37.88
N LYS A 61 9.35 144.86 -38.92
CA LYS A 61 9.03 144.17 -40.18
C LYS A 61 10.31 143.85 -40.95
N ALA A 62 10.36 142.64 -41.49
CA ALA A 62 11.44 142.23 -42.38
C ALA A 62 11.46 143.12 -43.63
N VAL A 63 12.61 143.69 -43.93
CA VAL A 63 12.84 144.47 -45.16
C VAL A 63 13.23 143.51 -46.27
N ASP A 64 12.56 143.61 -47.43
CA ASP A 64 12.95 142.87 -48.61
C ASP A 64 14.31 143.36 -49.14
N ARG A 65 15.17 142.43 -49.56
CA ARG A 65 16.52 142.70 -50.06
C ARG A 65 16.49 143.64 -51.27
N TYR A 66 15.48 143.57 -52.13
CA TYR A 66 15.31 144.54 -53.23
C TYR A 66 14.96 145.94 -52.73
N THR A 67 14.11 146.05 -51.70
CA THR A 67 13.72 147.33 -51.10
C THR A 67 14.91 148.00 -50.41
N LEU A 68 15.72 147.21 -49.69
CA LEU A 68 16.97 147.68 -49.10
C LEU A 68 17.96 148.15 -50.17
N ALA A 69 18.14 147.37 -51.24
CA ALA A 69 19.03 147.71 -52.34
C ALA A 69 18.66 149.02 -53.06
N ILE A 70 17.37 149.25 -53.34
CA ILE A 70 16.90 150.52 -53.95
C ILE A 70 17.15 151.70 -53.02
N THR A 71 16.94 151.51 -51.72
CA THR A 71 17.16 152.55 -50.72
C THR A 71 18.64 152.93 -50.62
N ILE A 72 19.52 151.92 -50.60
CA ILE A 72 20.98 152.12 -50.60
C ILE A 72 21.43 152.77 -51.90
N ALA A 73 20.95 152.30 -53.06
CA ALA A 73 21.28 152.89 -54.36
C ALA A 73 20.90 154.38 -54.41
N ARG A 74 19.71 154.77 -53.94
CA ARG A 74 19.31 156.19 -53.84
C ARG A 74 20.20 157.01 -52.91
N ILE A 75 20.67 156.42 -51.81
CA ILE A 75 21.61 157.08 -50.90
C ILE A 75 22.95 157.29 -51.62
N LEU A 76 23.45 156.27 -52.32
CA LEU A 76 24.69 156.34 -53.11
C LEU A 76 24.60 157.39 -54.23
N ASP A 77 23.48 157.43 -54.97
CA ASP A 77 23.24 158.42 -56.04
C ASP A 77 23.25 159.87 -55.50
N GLU A 78 22.67 160.10 -54.31
CA GLU A 78 22.67 161.42 -53.66
C GLU A 78 24.05 161.84 -53.12
N ILE A 79 24.89 160.87 -52.76
CA ILE A 79 26.28 161.11 -52.39
C ILE A 79 27.11 161.44 -53.65
N GLU A 80 26.93 160.70 -54.75
CA GLU A 80 27.62 160.92 -56.03
C GLU A 80 27.23 162.28 -56.66
N ALA A 81 25.99 162.72 -56.46
CA ALA A 81 25.51 164.06 -56.84
C ALA A 81 26.11 165.22 -56.00
N GLY A 82 26.99 164.93 -55.03
CA GLY A 82 27.75 165.91 -54.24
C GLY A 82 26.94 166.63 -53.15
N ARG A 83 25.72 166.17 -52.84
CA ARG A 83 24.80 166.79 -51.88
C ARG A 83 24.99 166.30 -50.44
N VAL A 84 25.74 165.23 -50.25
CA VAL A 84 26.18 164.72 -48.95
C VAL A 84 27.71 164.61 -48.98
N ARG A 85 28.41 165.29 -48.06
CA ARG A 85 29.86 165.09 -47.88
C ARG A 85 30.06 163.76 -47.14
N SER A 86 30.21 162.68 -47.89
CA SER A 86 30.65 161.38 -47.37
C SER A 86 32.16 161.26 -47.55
N SER A 87 32.86 160.60 -46.62
CA SER A 87 34.25 160.22 -46.88
C SER A 87 34.27 159.23 -48.05
N ILE A 88 35.32 159.25 -48.87
CA ILE A 88 35.53 158.24 -49.93
C ILE A 88 35.49 156.82 -49.30
N ASP A 89 35.95 156.71 -48.06
CA ASP A 89 35.97 155.47 -47.27
C ASP A 89 34.56 154.90 -46.96
N ASP A 90 33.55 155.75 -46.75
CA ASP A 90 32.18 155.30 -46.45
C ASP A 90 31.50 154.71 -47.69
N LEU A 91 31.82 155.25 -48.87
CA LEU A 91 31.35 154.72 -50.15
C LEU A 91 32.01 153.38 -50.47
N GLU A 92 33.29 153.24 -50.14
CA GLU A 92 34.04 151.99 -50.29
C GLU A 92 33.46 150.89 -49.37
N LEU A 93 33.20 151.21 -48.10
CA LEU A 93 32.56 150.29 -47.14
C LEU A 93 31.16 149.84 -47.59
N LEU A 94 30.36 150.75 -48.16
CA LEU A 94 29.03 150.40 -48.68
C LEU A 94 29.10 149.51 -49.93
N GLN A 95 30.10 149.70 -50.78
CA GLN A 95 30.33 148.82 -51.93
C GLN A 95 30.79 147.43 -51.48
N GLU A 96 31.71 147.36 -50.52
CA GLU A 96 32.18 146.10 -49.92
C GLU A 96 31.02 145.34 -49.29
N LEU A 97 30.23 146.00 -48.44
CA LEU A 97 29.07 145.40 -47.78
C LEU A 97 28.00 144.94 -48.79
N THR A 98 27.83 145.66 -49.91
CA THR A 98 26.91 145.24 -50.99
C THR A 98 27.39 143.99 -51.71
N ILE A 99 28.71 143.85 -51.90
CA ILE A 99 29.33 142.67 -52.51
C ILE A 99 29.18 141.48 -51.55
N GLU A 100 29.53 141.65 -50.28
CA GLU A 100 29.40 140.60 -49.25
C GLU A 100 27.94 140.16 -49.10
N PHE A 101 27.00 141.10 -48.97
CA PHE A 101 25.58 140.76 -48.90
C PHE A 101 25.13 139.98 -50.12
N ARG A 102 25.49 140.41 -51.34
CA ARG A 102 25.12 139.70 -52.59
C ARG A 102 25.62 138.26 -52.55
N GLU A 103 26.85 138.02 -52.13
CA GLU A 103 27.42 136.68 -52.01
C GLU A 103 26.68 135.85 -50.94
N GLU A 104 26.39 136.41 -49.78
CA GLU A 104 25.58 135.77 -48.74
C GLU A 104 24.16 135.45 -49.22
N LEU A 105 23.52 136.29 -50.04
CA LEU A 105 22.19 136.00 -50.57
C LEU A 105 22.21 134.75 -51.45
N VAL A 106 23.21 134.68 -52.34
CA VAL A 106 23.39 133.55 -53.26
C VAL A 106 23.65 132.27 -52.47
N GLN A 107 24.52 132.32 -51.45
CA GLN A 107 24.75 131.18 -50.56
C GLN A 107 23.49 130.76 -49.81
N TRP A 108 22.70 131.72 -49.30
CA TRP A 108 21.46 131.44 -48.59
C TRP A 108 20.42 130.76 -49.48
N TYR A 109 20.26 131.21 -50.73
CA TYR A 109 19.35 130.56 -51.68
C TYR A 109 19.83 129.15 -52.04
N ALA A 110 21.13 128.94 -52.28
CA ALA A 110 21.69 127.61 -52.51
C ALA A 110 21.47 126.67 -51.31
N GLN A 111 21.63 127.17 -50.07
CA GLN A 111 21.35 126.41 -48.85
C GLN A 111 19.84 126.12 -48.71
N LYS A 112 18.98 127.09 -49.00
CA LYS A 112 17.53 126.91 -48.98
C LYS A 112 17.11 125.81 -49.95
N ASP A 113 17.58 125.85 -51.20
CA ASP A 113 17.26 124.85 -52.21
C ASP A 113 17.74 123.46 -51.78
N ALA A 114 18.94 123.36 -51.20
CA ALA A 114 19.47 122.12 -50.66
C ALA A 114 18.62 121.56 -49.49
N VAL A 115 18.11 122.43 -48.62
CA VAL A 115 17.21 122.04 -47.52
C VAL A 115 15.84 121.60 -48.05
N GLU A 116 15.28 122.30 -49.04
CA GLU A 116 14.03 121.91 -49.69
C GLU A 116 14.15 120.54 -50.38
N GLU A 117 15.28 120.27 -51.04
CA GLU A 117 15.60 118.97 -51.63
C GLU A 117 15.74 117.88 -50.55
N GLN A 118 16.48 118.16 -49.46
CA GLN A 118 16.60 117.22 -48.33
C GLN A 118 15.25 116.92 -47.68
N LEU A 119 14.37 117.93 -47.55
CA LEU A 119 13.03 117.76 -47.01
C LEU A 119 12.18 116.86 -47.93
N ALA A 120 12.23 117.10 -49.25
CA ALA A 120 11.53 116.27 -50.22
C ALA A 120 12.03 114.81 -50.18
N ASN A 121 13.34 114.61 -50.16
CA ASN A 121 13.95 113.28 -50.03
C ASN A 121 13.56 112.59 -48.72
N THR A 122 13.55 113.32 -47.61
CA THR A 122 13.12 112.81 -46.30
C THR A 122 11.65 112.40 -46.31
N GLN A 123 10.78 113.19 -46.96
CA GLN A 123 9.36 112.88 -47.09
C GLN A 123 9.12 111.59 -47.89
N VAL A 124 9.86 111.40 -48.99
CA VAL A 124 9.82 110.16 -49.78
C VAL A 124 10.29 108.98 -48.93
N MET A 125 11.40 109.14 -48.21
CA MET A 125 11.89 108.10 -47.30
C MET A 125 10.88 107.77 -46.21
N LEU A 126 10.18 108.77 -45.66
CA LEU A 126 9.13 108.59 -44.65
C LEU A 126 8.00 107.70 -45.20
N GLN A 127 7.49 108.00 -46.40
CA GLN A 127 6.46 107.18 -47.05
C GLN A 127 6.92 105.74 -47.27
N ILE A 128 8.15 105.55 -47.77
CA ILE A 128 8.72 104.22 -47.97
C ILE A 128 8.83 103.48 -46.62
N THR A 129 9.24 104.16 -45.56
CA THR A 129 9.32 103.56 -44.23
C THR A 129 7.95 103.21 -43.66
N GLU A 130 6.94 104.05 -43.86
CA GLU A 130 5.56 103.80 -43.44
C GLU A 130 4.96 102.58 -44.16
N ASP A 131 5.21 102.45 -45.47
CA ASP A 131 4.83 101.28 -46.25
C ASP A 131 5.55 100.02 -45.76
N ARG A 132 6.85 100.11 -45.45
CA ARG A 132 7.62 98.98 -44.89
C ARG A 132 7.10 98.58 -43.52
N VAL A 133 6.80 99.54 -42.66
CA VAL A 133 6.23 99.30 -41.32
C VAL A 133 4.87 98.64 -41.46
N SER A 134 4.00 99.14 -42.36
CA SER A 134 2.68 98.56 -42.60
C SER A 134 2.77 97.11 -43.08
N ARG A 135 3.70 96.80 -44.00
CA ARG A 135 3.95 95.40 -44.42
C ARG A 135 4.46 94.53 -43.29
N VAL A 136 5.36 95.04 -42.46
CA VAL A 136 5.89 94.29 -41.30
C VAL A 136 4.78 94.02 -40.31
N VAL A 137 3.94 95.01 -39.99
CA VAL A 137 2.79 94.84 -39.09
C VAL A 137 1.82 93.79 -39.64
N ALA A 138 1.50 93.82 -40.94
CA ALA A 138 0.66 92.79 -41.56
C ALA A 138 1.29 91.39 -41.47
N SER A 139 2.57 91.25 -41.79
CA SER A 139 3.25 89.95 -41.64
C SER A 139 3.31 89.47 -40.19
N GLN A 140 3.39 90.40 -39.23
CA GLN A 140 3.39 90.07 -37.81
C GLN A 140 2.01 89.60 -37.35
N THR A 141 0.92 90.21 -37.85
CA THR A 141 -0.44 89.73 -37.57
C THR A 141 -0.69 88.35 -38.17
N ASP A 142 -0.23 88.11 -39.39
CA ASP A 142 -0.37 86.80 -40.04
C ASP A 142 0.40 85.71 -39.25
N LEU A 143 1.65 86.01 -38.85
CA LEU A 143 2.43 85.11 -37.99
C LEU A 143 1.77 84.86 -36.63
N GLN A 144 1.13 85.86 -36.03
CA GLN A 144 0.40 85.68 -34.77
C GLN A 144 -0.80 84.73 -34.94
N GLU A 145 -1.52 84.84 -36.06
CA GLU A 145 -2.63 83.93 -36.38
C GLU A 145 -2.14 82.50 -36.60
N GLU A 146 -1.04 82.31 -37.35
CA GLU A 146 -0.41 80.99 -37.53
C GLU A 146 0.04 80.39 -36.20
N VAL A 147 0.63 81.18 -35.30
CA VAL A 147 1.06 80.72 -33.97
C VAL A 147 -0.13 80.26 -33.12
N GLU A 148 -1.23 81.02 -33.08
CA GLU A 148 -2.42 80.60 -32.32
C GLU A 148 -3.07 79.35 -32.94
N LYS A 149 -3.04 79.21 -34.27
CA LYS A 149 -3.49 77.99 -34.94
C LYS A 149 -2.62 76.78 -34.57
N ILE A 150 -1.30 76.91 -34.66
CA ILE A 150 -0.35 75.84 -34.29
C ILE A 150 -0.55 75.44 -32.82
N LYS A 151 -0.75 76.41 -31.93
CA LYS A 151 -1.01 76.17 -30.51
C LYS A 151 -2.33 75.41 -30.29
N ALA A 152 -3.38 75.75 -31.03
CA ALA A 152 -4.66 75.03 -30.98
C ALA A 152 -4.51 73.59 -31.50
N ASP A 153 -3.80 73.39 -32.61
CA ASP A 153 -3.55 72.06 -33.18
C ASP A 153 -2.72 71.19 -32.22
N ILE A 154 -1.66 71.74 -31.62
CA ILE A 154 -0.85 71.06 -30.59
C ILE A 154 -1.70 70.69 -29.38
N TYR A 155 -2.55 71.60 -28.89
CA TYR A 155 -3.42 71.33 -27.75
C TYR A 155 -4.39 70.17 -28.03
N ASN A 156 -5.00 70.16 -29.21
CA ASN A 156 -5.92 69.09 -29.61
C ASN A 156 -5.21 67.75 -29.78
N GLU A 157 -4.00 67.74 -30.35
CA GLU A 157 -3.22 66.52 -30.51
C GLU A 157 -2.77 65.97 -29.15
N ILE A 158 -2.29 66.83 -28.23
CA ILE A 158 -1.95 66.44 -26.86
C ILE A 158 -3.18 65.85 -26.15
N LYS A 159 -4.34 66.49 -26.28
CA LYS A 159 -5.59 66.00 -25.67
C LYS A 159 -5.95 64.60 -26.19
N LYS A 160 -5.92 64.40 -27.51
CA LYS A 160 -6.20 63.12 -28.15
C LYS A 160 -5.20 62.03 -27.74
N GLN A 161 -3.92 62.37 -27.64
CA GLN A 161 -2.89 61.45 -27.17
C GLN A 161 -3.11 61.06 -25.71
N ASN A 162 -3.46 62.01 -24.85
CA ASN A 162 -3.80 61.72 -23.45
C ASN A 162 -5.02 60.80 -23.34
N GLU A 163 -6.09 61.05 -24.10
CA GLU A 163 -7.26 60.16 -24.13
C GLU A 163 -6.87 58.74 -24.58
N THR A 164 -5.99 58.62 -25.58
CA THR A 164 -5.49 57.31 -26.06
C THR A 164 -4.64 56.60 -24.99
N ILE A 165 -3.76 57.34 -24.31
CA ILE A 165 -2.92 56.82 -23.22
C ILE A 165 -3.82 56.32 -22.07
N GLU A 166 -4.86 57.07 -21.72
CA GLU A 166 -5.80 56.70 -20.67
C GLU A 166 -6.56 55.40 -21.02
N GLN A 167 -7.02 55.26 -22.28
CA GLN A 167 -7.62 54.02 -22.76
C GLN A 167 -6.65 52.84 -22.72
N HIS A 168 -5.40 53.04 -23.13
CA HIS A 168 -4.38 52.00 -23.04
C HIS A 168 -4.06 51.62 -21.59
N ALA A 169 -4.05 52.59 -20.66
CA ALA A 169 -3.82 52.33 -19.24
C ALA A 169 -4.95 51.50 -18.62
N ILE A 170 -6.21 51.77 -18.99
CA ILE A 170 -7.37 50.97 -18.56
C ILE A 170 -7.25 49.55 -19.11
N SER A 171 -6.98 49.38 -20.41
CA SER A 171 -6.83 48.05 -21.01
C SER A 171 -5.68 47.25 -20.39
N LEU A 172 -4.57 47.91 -20.06
CA LEU A 172 -3.43 47.26 -19.39
C LEU A 172 -3.80 46.83 -17.96
N ALA A 173 -4.58 47.63 -17.23
CA ALA A 173 -5.07 47.27 -15.90
C ALA A 173 -5.98 46.03 -15.94
N GLU A 174 -6.91 45.97 -16.90
CA GLU A 174 -7.77 44.80 -17.13
C GLU A 174 -6.95 43.53 -17.44
N GLN A 175 -5.91 43.65 -18.27
CA GLN A 175 -5.01 42.53 -18.58
C GLN A 175 -4.23 42.05 -17.35
N ILE A 176 -3.76 42.97 -16.49
CA ILE A 176 -3.07 42.62 -15.24
C ILE A 176 -4.02 41.84 -14.32
N GLU A 177 -5.27 42.28 -14.19
CA GLU A 177 -6.28 41.56 -13.40
C GLU A 177 -6.56 40.17 -13.98
N ALA A 178 -6.74 40.06 -15.30
CA ALA A 178 -6.91 38.76 -15.97
C ALA A 178 -5.71 37.82 -15.72
N ILE A 179 -4.48 38.32 -15.80
CA ILE A 179 -3.27 37.54 -15.49
C ILE A 179 -3.25 37.09 -14.03
N ALA A 180 -3.70 37.93 -13.09
CA ALA A 180 -3.79 37.55 -11.68
C ALA A 180 -4.75 36.37 -11.47
N THR A 181 -5.94 36.40 -12.10
CA THR A 181 -6.92 35.31 -12.01
C THR A 181 -6.42 34.01 -12.66
N LEU A 182 -5.70 34.11 -13.79
CA LEU A 182 -5.07 32.96 -14.44
C LEU A 182 -4.00 32.32 -13.55
N LYS A 183 -3.22 33.14 -12.83
CA LYS A 183 -2.21 32.66 -11.89
C LYS A 183 -2.83 31.91 -10.72
N GLU A 184 -3.95 32.39 -10.19
CA GLU A 184 -4.71 31.70 -9.14
C GLU A 184 -5.23 30.35 -9.65
N SER A 185 -5.85 30.33 -10.84
CA SER A 185 -6.32 29.10 -11.47
C SER A 185 -5.20 28.09 -11.73
N LEU A 186 -4.01 28.56 -12.11
CA LEU A 186 -2.83 27.70 -12.29
C LEU A 186 -2.39 27.08 -10.96
N SER A 187 -2.40 27.84 -9.87
CA SER A 187 -2.09 27.33 -8.53
C SER A 187 -3.07 26.24 -8.10
N ASP A 188 -4.36 26.38 -8.42
CA ASP A 188 -5.37 25.36 -8.11
C ASP A 188 -5.10 24.06 -8.90
N VAL A 189 -4.72 24.18 -10.18
CA VAL A 189 -4.35 23.04 -11.01
C VAL A 189 -3.09 22.35 -10.48
N GLU A 190 -2.07 23.10 -10.07
CA GLU A 190 -0.85 22.56 -9.46
C GLU A 190 -1.18 21.77 -8.18
N ASN A 191 -2.03 22.32 -7.31
CA ASN A 191 -2.48 21.64 -6.09
C ASN A 191 -3.26 20.35 -6.41
N ALA A 192 -4.14 20.38 -7.41
CA ALA A 192 -4.87 19.20 -7.86
C ALA A 192 -3.93 18.12 -8.42
N LEU A 193 -2.88 18.52 -9.15
CA LEU A 193 -1.88 17.60 -9.68
C LEU A 193 -1.09 16.92 -8.56
N ILE A 194 -0.66 17.67 -7.55
CA ILE A 194 0.02 17.13 -6.36
C ILE A 194 -0.88 16.11 -5.63
N ALA A 195 -2.16 16.42 -5.47
CA ALA A 195 -3.11 15.49 -4.85
C ALA A 195 -3.27 14.20 -5.66
N LEU A 196 -3.33 14.32 -6.99
CA LEU A 196 -3.45 13.17 -7.88
C LEU A 196 -2.18 12.30 -7.88
N GLU A 197 -1.00 12.91 -7.79
CA GLU A 197 0.27 12.20 -7.63
C GLU A 197 0.30 11.40 -6.33
N SER A 198 -0.15 11.98 -5.22
CA SER A 198 -0.26 11.27 -3.93
C SER A 198 -1.19 10.05 -4.02
N ILE A 199 -2.34 10.19 -4.68
CA ILE A 199 -3.29 9.08 -4.89
C ILE A 199 -2.65 7.98 -5.75
N LEU A 200 -1.94 8.34 -6.81
CA LEU A 200 -1.25 7.36 -7.67
C LEU A 200 -0.16 6.59 -6.91
N LEU A 201 0.58 7.25 -6.01
CA LEU A 201 1.55 6.59 -5.14
C LEU A 201 0.87 5.59 -4.20
N GLU A 202 -0.23 5.96 -3.57
CA GLU A 202 -1.01 5.07 -2.69
C GLU A 202 -1.60 3.87 -3.46
N GLN A 203 -2.11 4.10 -4.67
CA GLN A 203 -2.54 3.02 -5.56
C GLN A 203 -1.39 2.09 -5.95
N GLY A 204 -0.19 2.63 -6.19
CA GLY A 204 1.00 1.82 -6.46
C GLY A 204 1.35 0.88 -5.32
N VAL A 205 1.26 1.34 -4.06
CA VAL A 205 1.45 0.50 -2.87
C VAL A 205 0.38 -0.59 -2.82
N SER A 206 -0.88 -0.22 -2.98
CA SER A 206 -2.01 -1.16 -2.95
C SER A 206 -1.90 -2.24 -4.03
N LEU A 207 -1.42 -1.89 -5.23
CA LEU A 207 -1.16 -2.85 -6.30
C LEU A 207 -0.03 -3.82 -5.94
N SER A 208 1.04 -3.34 -5.31
CA SER A 208 2.14 -4.20 -4.85
C SER A 208 1.69 -5.19 -3.77
N GLU A 209 0.84 -4.75 -2.84
CA GLU A 209 0.23 -5.63 -1.83
C GLU A 209 -0.63 -6.71 -2.49
N LEU A 210 -1.42 -6.35 -3.50
CA LEU A 210 -2.27 -7.28 -4.24
C LEU A 210 -1.44 -8.29 -5.05
N GLU A 211 -0.33 -7.86 -5.66
CA GLU A 211 0.62 -8.73 -6.36
C GLU A 211 1.29 -9.73 -5.41
N ASN A 212 1.70 -9.26 -4.22
CA ASN A 212 2.24 -10.13 -3.17
C ASN A 212 1.20 -11.16 -2.70
N TRP A 213 -0.03 -10.72 -2.43
CA TRP A 213 -1.13 -11.60 -2.04
C TRP A 213 -1.44 -12.64 -3.13
N ALA A 214 -1.49 -12.23 -4.39
CA ALA A 214 -1.71 -13.14 -5.52
C ALA A 214 -0.59 -14.18 -5.62
N SER A 215 0.66 -13.77 -5.42
CA SER A 215 1.82 -14.67 -5.40
C SER A 215 1.75 -15.67 -4.25
N GLU A 216 1.36 -15.23 -3.05
CA GLU A 216 1.14 -16.10 -1.89
C GLU A 216 0.04 -17.13 -2.18
N LYS A 217 -1.10 -16.70 -2.75
CA LYS A 217 -2.19 -17.61 -3.13
C LYS A 217 -1.78 -18.59 -4.23
N ALA A 218 -0.98 -18.17 -5.20
CA ALA A 218 -0.43 -19.06 -6.21
C ALA A 218 0.44 -20.16 -5.56
N ALA A 219 1.28 -19.81 -4.59
CA ALA A 219 2.10 -20.78 -3.86
C ALA A 219 1.24 -21.77 -3.05
N VAL A 220 0.20 -21.29 -2.37
CA VAL A 220 -0.76 -22.16 -1.66
C VAL A 220 -1.48 -23.11 -2.62
N PHE A 221 -1.89 -22.63 -3.79
CA PHE A 221 -2.56 -23.48 -4.78
C PHE A 221 -1.64 -24.60 -5.29
N VAL A 222 -0.37 -24.29 -5.55
CA VAL A 222 0.66 -25.29 -5.91
C VAL A 222 0.83 -26.32 -4.80
N ALA A 223 0.89 -25.90 -3.53
CA ALA A 223 1.00 -26.81 -2.40
C ALA A 223 -0.24 -27.72 -2.28
N MET A 224 -1.45 -27.17 -2.39
CA MET A 224 -2.69 -27.95 -2.37
C MET A 224 -2.75 -28.97 -3.53
N GLN A 225 -2.25 -28.60 -4.71
CA GLN A 225 -2.19 -29.52 -5.84
C GLN A 225 -1.21 -30.69 -5.59
N ALA A 226 -0.08 -30.42 -4.93
CA ALA A 226 0.85 -31.45 -4.50
C ALA A 226 0.23 -32.37 -3.44
N ASP A 227 -0.49 -31.80 -2.47
CA ASP A 227 -1.23 -32.58 -1.47
C ASP A 227 -2.32 -33.45 -2.11
N ASP A 228 -3.11 -32.94 -3.07
CA ASP A 228 -4.10 -33.74 -3.81
C ASP A 228 -3.44 -34.92 -4.52
N SER A 229 -2.28 -34.70 -5.15
CA SER A 229 -1.52 -35.77 -5.81
C SER A 229 -1.03 -36.84 -4.83
N THR A 230 -0.65 -36.44 -3.62
CA THR A 230 -0.20 -37.33 -2.55
C THR A 230 -1.37 -38.12 -1.98
N LEU A 231 -2.49 -37.45 -1.67
CA LEU A 231 -3.73 -38.09 -1.22
C LEU A 231 -4.26 -39.11 -2.23
N ARG A 232 -4.18 -38.83 -3.54
CA ARG A 232 -4.54 -39.80 -4.57
C ARG A 232 -3.64 -41.03 -4.53
N LYS A 233 -2.33 -40.84 -4.35
CA LYS A 233 -1.38 -41.94 -4.22
C LYS A 233 -1.68 -42.78 -2.97
N ASP A 234 -1.89 -42.14 -1.83
CA ASP A 234 -2.23 -42.82 -0.58
C ASP A 234 -3.56 -43.59 -0.70
N LEU A 235 -4.57 -43.02 -1.39
CA LEU A 235 -5.84 -43.68 -1.66
C LEU A 235 -5.64 -44.94 -2.54
N ASP A 236 -4.81 -44.86 -3.57
CA ASP A 236 -4.52 -46.00 -4.44
C ASP A 236 -3.72 -47.08 -3.71
N GLU A 237 -2.76 -46.72 -2.86
CA GLU A 237 -2.05 -47.64 -1.96
C GLU A 237 -3.01 -48.32 -0.99
N LEU A 238 -3.93 -47.58 -0.36
CA LEU A 238 -4.93 -48.13 0.56
C LEU A 238 -5.90 -49.08 -0.15
N LYS A 239 -6.34 -48.76 -1.37
CA LYS A 239 -7.15 -49.67 -2.20
C LYS A 239 -6.40 -50.95 -2.52
N GLN A 240 -5.12 -50.87 -2.83
CA GLN A 240 -4.29 -52.05 -3.09
C GLN A 240 -4.17 -52.91 -1.83
N GLN A 241 -3.91 -52.30 -0.67
CA GLN A 241 -3.90 -53.00 0.61
C GLN A 241 -5.25 -53.67 0.91
N LEU A 242 -6.37 -52.97 0.69
CA LEU A 242 -7.70 -53.54 0.86
C LEU A 242 -7.91 -54.78 -0.02
N LYS A 243 -7.52 -54.70 -1.30
CA LYS A 243 -7.62 -55.83 -2.23
C LYS A 243 -6.78 -57.03 -1.76
N THR A 244 -5.55 -56.80 -1.32
CA THR A 244 -4.71 -57.88 -0.77
C THR A 244 -5.29 -58.51 0.50
N LEU A 245 -6.00 -57.72 1.30
CA LEU A 245 -6.67 -58.20 2.50
C LEU A 245 -7.92 -59.02 2.14
N GLU A 246 -8.69 -58.60 1.15
CA GLU A 246 -9.79 -59.38 0.57
C GLU A 246 -9.30 -60.72 0.03
N GLU A 247 -8.22 -60.74 -0.77
CA GLU A 247 -7.60 -61.98 -1.27
C GLU A 247 -7.11 -62.89 -0.13
N SER A 248 -6.55 -62.30 0.94
CA SER A 248 -6.14 -63.05 2.14
C SER A 248 -7.34 -63.61 2.91
N LEU A 249 -8.45 -62.85 2.99
CA LEU A 249 -9.69 -63.29 3.61
C LEU A 249 -10.31 -64.44 2.84
N ASP A 250 -10.38 -64.35 1.51
CA ASP A 250 -10.86 -65.44 0.64
C ASP A 250 -10.02 -66.71 0.83
N SER A 251 -8.69 -66.57 0.88
CA SER A 251 -7.78 -67.69 1.16
C SER A 251 -8.03 -68.32 2.54
N LEU A 252 -8.30 -67.51 3.57
CA LEU A 252 -8.68 -68.00 4.89
C LEU A 252 -10.04 -68.70 4.89
N VAL A 253 -11.03 -68.17 4.18
CA VAL A 253 -12.36 -68.79 4.01
C VAL A 253 -12.22 -70.14 3.31
N ASP A 254 -11.43 -70.21 2.24
CA ASP A 254 -11.11 -71.46 1.54
C ASP A 254 -10.42 -72.47 2.45
N LEU A 255 -9.45 -72.03 3.25
CA LEU A 255 -8.75 -72.89 4.21
C LEU A 255 -9.71 -73.43 5.27
N VAL A 256 -10.55 -72.58 5.86
CA VAL A 256 -11.59 -72.98 6.82
C VAL A 256 -12.53 -73.97 6.18
N GLY A 257 -13.02 -73.73 4.96
CA GLY A 257 -13.88 -74.66 4.23
C GLY A 257 -13.22 -76.01 3.98
N ARG A 258 -11.94 -76.05 3.63
CA ARG A 258 -11.17 -77.31 3.47
C ARG A 258 -11.01 -78.03 4.82
N THR A 259 -10.67 -77.30 5.88
CA THR A 259 -10.51 -77.87 7.22
C THR A 259 -11.83 -78.40 7.76
N ASP A 260 -12.93 -77.68 7.58
CA ASP A 260 -14.27 -78.12 7.98
C ASP A 260 -14.69 -79.37 7.19
N GLY A 261 -14.49 -79.38 5.88
CA GLY A 261 -14.71 -80.58 5.05
C GLY A 261 -13.85 -81.78 5.45
N GLN A 262 -12.62 -81.54 5.92
CA GLN A 262 -11.76 -82.59 6.47
C GLN A 262 -12.29 -83.09 7.82
N PHE A 263 -12.71 -82.19 8.73
CA PHE A 263 -13.32 -82.57 10.00
C PHE A 263 -14.60 -83.38 9.80
N VAL A 264 -15.45 -83.02 8.84
CA VAL A 264 -16.66 -83.80 8.49
C VAL A 264 -16.29 -85.22 8.07
N LYS A 265 -15.28 -85.39 7.19
CA LYS A 265 -14.79 -86.72 6.78
C LYS A 265 -14.24 -87.53 7.94
N ASP A 266 -13.48 -86.90 8.83
CA ASP A 266 -12.92 -87.56 10.00
C ASP A 266 -14.02 -87.95 11.00
N ILE A 267 -15.05 -87.11 11.20
CA ILE A 267 -16.24 -87.43 11.98
C ILE A 267 -17.01 -88.59 11.36
N GLU A 268 -17.25 -88.61 10.04
CA GLU A 268 -17.91 -89.73 9.36
C GLU A 268 -17.12 -91.03 9.54
N LYS A 269 -15.79 -90.98 9.39
CA LYS A 269 -14.92 -92.13 9.61
C LYS A 269 -14.98 -92.64 11.05
N LEU A 270 -14.88 -91.75 12.03
CA LEU A 270 -15.01 -92.10 13.46
C LEU A 270 -16.39 -92.66 13.77
N THR A 271 -17.45 -92.08 13.22
CA THR A 271 -18.83 -92.57 13.36
C THR A 271 -18.97 -93.98 12.80
N GLY A 272 -18.40 -94.24 11.62
CA GLY A 272 -18.35 -95.59 11.04
C GLY A 272 -17.59 -96.59 11.93
N GLN A 273 -16.46 -96.18 12.50
CA GLN A 273 -15.71 -97.00 13.46
C GLN A 273 -16.54 -97.29 14.73
N ILE A 274 -17.22 -96.28 15.29
CA ILE A 274 -18.10 -96.44 16.45
C ILE A 274 -19.25 -97.40 16.13
N ASN A 275 -19.89 -97.27 14.98
CA ASN A 275 -20.98 -98.17 14.57
C ASN A 275 -20.51 -99.61 14.41
N SER A 276 -19.31 -99.82 13.84
CA SER A 276 -18.68 -101.14 13.74
C SER A 276 -18.39 -101.75 15.12
N ILE A 277 -17.78 -100.96 16.03
CA ILE A 277 -17.54 -101.39 17.42
C ILE A 277 -18.86 -101.70 18.14
N THR A 278 -19.89 -100.88 17.94
CA THR A 278 -21.21 -101.07 18.55
C THR A 278 -21.85 -102.38 18.08
N THR A 279 -21.80 -102.65 16.77
CA THR A 279 -22.32 -103.90 16.19
C THR A 279 -21.56 -105.11 16.76
N ARG A 280 -20.24 -105.02 16.83
CA ARG A 280 -19.40 -106.08 17.38
C ARG A 280 -19.62 -106.31 18.88
N ASN A 281 -19.88 -105.25 19.65
CA ASN A 281 -20.28 -105.36 21.05
C ASN A 281 -21.66 -106.04 21.18
N GLN A 282 -22.64 -105.70 20.34
CA GLN A 282 -23.94 -106.37 20.31
C GLN A 282 -23.82 -107.87 19.96
N GLU A 283 -22.95 -108.21 19.00
CA GLU A 283 -22.63 -109.61 18.67
C GLU A 283 -21.98 -110.33 19.85
N MET A 284 -20.98 -109.73 20.49
CA MET A 284 -20.35 -110.27 21.69
C MET A 284 -21.35 -110.46 22.83
N GLU A 285 -22.30 -109.53 23.00
CA GLU A 285 -23.35 -109.63 24.02
C GLU A 285 -24.32 -110.79 23.72
N LYS A 286 -24.68 -110.99 22.45
CA LYS A 286 -25.46 -112.15 22.00
C LYS A 286 -24.69 -113.46 22.21
N ASP A 287 -23.40 -113.48 21.92
CA ASP A 287 -22.54 -114.64 22.16
C ASP A 287 -22.39 -114.94 23.66
N MET A 288 -22.26 -113.91 24.50
CA MET A 288 -22.29 -114.06 25.95
C MET A 288 -23.63 -114.61 26.46
N GLN A 289 -24.76 -114.14 25.93
CA GLN A 289 -26.08 -114.71 26.26
C GLN A 289 -26.17 -116.18 25.83
N ASN A 290 -25.69 -116.51 24.63
CA ASN A 290 -25.64 -117.89 24.14
C ASN A 290 -24.75 -118.78 25.03
N LEU A 291 -23.60 -118.27 25.48
CA LEU A 291 -22.72 -118.97 26.42
C LEU A 291 -23.38 -119.12 27.79
N ALA A 292 -24.07 -118.10 28.30
CA ALA A 292 -24.82 -118.18 29.56
C ALA A 292 -25.92 -119.26 29.49
N ILE A 293 -26.65 -119.36 28.37
CA ILE A 293 -27.63 -120.43 28.13
C ILE A 293 -26.94 -121.80 28.12
N ARG A 294 -25.80 -121.94 27.43
CA ARG A 294 -25.04 -123.21 27.43
C ARG A 294 -24.54 -123.58 28.81
N ILE A 295 -23.97 -122.64 29.56
CA ILE A 295 -23.49 -122.87 30.94
C ILE A 295 -24.65 -123.30 31.85
N THR A 296 -25.81 -122.65 31.75
CA THR A 296 -27.00 -123.02 32.52
C THR A 296 -27.47 -124.43 32.16
N ARG A 297 -27.49 -124.77 30.87
CA ARG A 297 -27.84 -126.11 30.38
C ARG A 297 -26.83 -127.17 30.81
N GLU A 298 -25.54 -126.86 30.81
CA GLU A 298 -24.47 -127.74 31.28
C GLU A 298 -24.57 -127.95 32.80
N GLY A 299 -24.95 -126.92 33.55
CA GLY A 299 -25.27 -126.98 34.98
C GLY A 299 -26.42 -127.95 35.25
N GLN A 300 -27.54 -127.81 34.54
CA GLN A 300 -28.68 -128.72 34.63
C GLN A 300 -28.33 -130.16 34.22
N ASN A 301 -27.49 -130.34 33.20
CA ASN A 301 -27.02 -131.66 32.79
C ASN A 301 -26.16 -132.34 33.86
N ARG A 302 -25.29 -131.59 34.55
CA ARG A 302 -24.50 -132.10 35.69
C ARG A 302 -25.39 -132.49 36.87
N GLU A 303 -26.43 -131.71 37.14
CA GLU A 303 -27.40 -131.99 38.21
C GLU A 303 -28.23 -133.26 37.90
N ALA A 304 -28.64 -133.44 36.64
CA ALA A 304 -29.28 -134.66 36.16
C ALA A 304 -28.34 -135.88 36.22
N LEU A 305 -27.07 -135.72 35.84
CA LEU A 305 -26.05 -136.79 35.94
C LEU A 305 -25.77 -137.17 37.39
N ALA A 306 -25.73 -136.21 38.33
CA ALA A 306 -25.57 -136.48 39.75
C ALA A 306 -26.77 -137.26 40.32
N SER A 307 -27.99 -136.91 39.89
CA SER A 307 -29.21 -137.66 40.27
C SER A 307 -29.23 -139.09 39.71
N GLU A 308 -28.70 -139.31 38.51
CA GLU A 308 -28.62 -140.62 37.86
C GLU A 308 -27.52 -141.50 38.48
N ILE A 309 -26.39 -140.92 38.87
CA ILE A 309 -25.33 -141.62 39.62
C ILE A 309 -25.84 -142.07 40.98
N ASN A 310 -26.58 -141.22 41.71
CA ASN A 310 -27.17 -141.62 43.00
C ASN A 310 -28.19 -142.75 42.85
N LYS A 311 -29.03 -142.74 41.80
CA LYS A 311 -29.95 -143.85 41.49
C LYS A 311 -29.22 -145.16 41.18
N ARG A 312 -28.08 -145.10 40.48
CA ARG A 312 -27.25 -146.29 40.21
C ARG A 312 -26.57 -146.81 41.47
N LEU A 313 -26.18 -145.93 42.39
CA LEU A 313 -25.63 -146.30 43.69
C LEU A 313 -26.66 -147.09 44.51
N ASP A 314 -27.90 -146.60 44.61
CA ASP A 314 -29.01 -147.29 45.30
C ASP A 314 -29.30 -148.67 44.67
N SER A 315 -29.24 -148.78 43.33
CA SER A 315 -29.46 -150.05 42.63
C SER A 315 -28.35 -151.08 42.83
N LEU A 316 -27.11 -150.63 43.08
CA LEU A 316 -25.95 -151.48 43.38
C LEU A 316 -25.95 -151.93 44.84
N GLU A 317 -26.42 -151.10 45.77
CA GLU A 317 -26.59 -151.43 47.19
C GLU A 317 -27.65 -152.52 47.40
N GLN A 318 -28.72 -152.51 46.59
CA GLN A 318 -29.78 -153.52 46.62
C GLN A 318 -29.38 -154.86 45.96
N GLN A 319 -28.37 -154.88 45.08
CA GLN A 319 -27.92 -156.07 44.35
C GLN A 319 -26.85 -156.88 45.11
N VAL A 320 -26.15 -156.25 46.06
CA VAL A 320 -25.14 -156.92 46.91
C VAL A 320 -25.78 -157.62 48.12
N GLY A 321 -26.89 -157.08 48.67
CA GLY A 321 -27.62 -157.67 49.80
C GLY A 321 -28.42 -158.95 49.49
N LEU A 322 -28.62 -159.30 48.21
CA LEU A 322 -29.35 -160.51 47.80
C LEU A 322 -28.44 -161.75 47.59
N SER A 323 -27.10 -161.60 47.57
CA SER A 323 -26.18 -162.75 47.43
C SER A 323 -25.54 -163.23 48.74
N GLU A 324 -25.72 -162.50 49.85
CA GLU A 324 -25.29 -162.92 51.21
C GLU A 324 -26.22 -163.98 51.83
N ASP A 325 -27.53 -163.97 51.51
CA ASP A 325 -28.52 -164.93 52.07
C ASP A 325 -28.45 -166.34 51.45
N GLU A 326 -27.99 -166.49 50.20
CA GLU A 326 -27.84 -167.81 49.54
C GLU A 326 -26.55 -168.55 49.97
N LEU A 327 -25.51 -167.83 50.40
CA LEU A 327 -24.25 -168.41 50.90
C LEU A 327 -24.35 -168.90 52.37
N ALA A 328 -25.30 -168.37 53.15
CA ALA A 328 -25.57 -168.79 54.53
C ALA A 328 -26.29 -170.15 54.64
N LEU A 329 -27.11 -170.53 53.64
CA LEU A 329 -27.85 -171.81 53.63
C LEU A 329 -26.97 -173.02 53.27
N LEU A 330 -25.96 -172.81 52.42
CA LEU A 330 -25.02 -173.85 51.99
C LEU A 330 -24.00 -174.19 53.10
N THR A 331 -23.63 -173.21 53.92
CA THR A 331 -22.74 -173.38 55.07
C THR A 331 -23.43 -174.13 56.23
N LYS A 332 -24.74 -173.97 56.38
CA LYS A 332 -25.55 -174.66 57.40
C LYS A 332 -25.69 -176.17 57.15
N THR A 333 -25.82 -176.59 55.88
CA THR A 333 -26.04 -178.00 55.52
C THR A 333 -24.76 -178.85 55.62
N VAL A 334 -23.58 -178.26 55.37
CA VAL A 334 -22.29 -178.97 55.45
C VAL A 334 -21.78 -179.08 56.90
N THR A 335 -22.22 -178.21 57.80
CA THR A 335 -21.76 -178.20 59.20
C THR A 335 -22.49 -179.25 60.06
N ASP A 336 -23.77 -179.51 59.81
CA ASP A 336 -24.56 -180.46 60.63
C ASP A 336 -24.21 -181.95 60.38
N GLU A 337 -23.75 -182.32 59.18
CA GLU A 337 -23.39 -183.71 58.84
C GLU A 337 -22.04 -184.16 59.48
N ILE A 338 -21.11 -183.22 59.71
CA ILE A 338 -19.77 -183.50 60.24
C ILE A 338 -19.79 -183.70 61.77
N TYR A 339 -20.71 -183.05 62.50
CA TYR A 339 -20.86 -183.22 63.96
C TYR A 339 -21.47 -184.57 64.38
N ALA A 340 -22.16 -185.27 63.48
CA ALA A 340 -22.74 -186.58 63.76
C ALA A 340 -21.72 -187.74 63.72
N GLN A 341 -20.70 -187.67 62.86
CA GLN A 341 -19.71 -188.75 62.73
C GLN A 341 -18.52 -188.63 63.70
N LEU A 342 -18.15 -187.42 64.11
CA LEU A 342 -16.99 -187.21 65.01
C LEU A 342 -17.27 -187.67 66.45
N ASN A 343 -18.51 -187.55 66.93
CA ASN A 343 -18.92 -187.98 68.28
C ASN A 343 -18.93 -189.50 68.49
N ALA A 344 -18.94 -190.31 67.42
CA ALA A 344 -18.88 -191.76 67.54
C ALA A 344 -17.44 -192.30 67.79
N ASN A 345 -16.41 -191.57 67.37
CA ASN A 345 -15.02 -192.00 67.53
C ASN A 345 -14.40 -191.58 68.88
N LEU A 346 -14.91 -190.51 69.50
CA LEU A 346 -14.40 -190.00 70.78
C LEU A 346 -14.64 -190.93 71.98
N LEU A 347 -15.63 -191.84 71.90
CA LEU A 347 -15.94 -192.77 73.00
C LEU A 347 -15.16 -194.10 72.97
N ARG A 348 -14.43 -194.41 71.88
CA ARG A 348 -13.72 -195.70 71.75
C ARG A 348 -12.27 -195.62 72.25
N GLU A 349 -11.66 -194.44 72.20
CA GLU A 349 -10.27 -194.22 72.60
C GLU A 349 -10.10 -194.18 74.13
N GLN A 350 -11.07 -193.62 74.86
CA GLN A 350 -11.04 -193.49 76.33
C GLN A 350 -11.17 -194.82 77.12
N ARG A 351 -11.24 -195.99 76.47
CA ARG A 351 -11.34 -197.29 77.17
C ARG A 351 -10.09 -198.16 77.17
N LEU A 352 -9.14 -198.01 76.25
CA LEU A 352 -7.99 -198.93 76.17
C LEU A 352 -6.65 -198.32 76.60
N GLU A 353 -6.64 -197.02 76.89
CA GLU A 353 -5.66 -196.33 77.76
C GLU A 353 -5.60 -196.94 79.18
N ARG A 354 -6.60 -197.74 79.59
CA ARG A 354 -6.60 -198.45 80.89
C ARG A 354 -5.84 -199.77 80.91
N GLN A 355 -5.56 -200.41 79.77
CA GLN A 355 -4.91 -201.73 79.78
C GLN A 355 -3.39 -201.69 79.63
N LEU A 356 -2.81 -200.57 79.18
CA LEU A 356 -1.34 -200.41 79.12
C LEU A 356 -0.73 -200.05 80.49
N LYS A 357 -1.51 -199.43 81.38
CA LYS A 357 -1.08 -198.99 82.71
C LYS A 357 -0.67 -200.12 83.67
N THR A 358 -1.01 -201.38 83.37
CA THR A 358 -0.83 -202.51 84.30
C THR A 358 0.34 -203.45 83.97
N LEU A 359 1.02 -203.30 82.82
CA LEU A 359 2.11 -204.23 82.45
C LEU A 359 3.51 -203.60 82.48
N GLU A 360 3.61 -202.27 82.53
CA GLU A 360 4.88 -201.57 82.71
C GLU A 360 5.28 -201.48 84.20
N GLU A 361 4.30 -201.62 85.11
CA GLU A 361 4.51 -201.72 86.56
C GLU A 361 5.24 -203.01 87.00
N ASP A 362 5.23 -204.08 86.19
CA ASP A 362 5.94 -205.32 86.52
C ASP A 362 7.44 -205.30 86.20
N PHE A 363 7.96 -204.33 85.42
CA PHE A 363 9.39 -204.31 85.02
C PHE A 363 10.28 -203.39 85.87
N ALA A 364 9.70 -202.44 86.60
CA ALA A 364 10.45 -201.48 87.43
C ALA A 364 10.90 -202.07 88.80
N SER A 365 10.33 -203.19 89.25
CA SER A 365 10.57 -203.69 90.62
C SER A 365 11.75 -204.66 90.78
N TYR A 366 12.42 -205.16 89.72
CA TYR A 366 13.34 -206.30 89.93
C TYR A 366 14.84 -206.13 89.67
N LYS A 367 15.35 -205.28 88.76
CA LYS A 367 16.74 -205.53 88.27
C LYS A 367 17.85 -204.55 88.60
N THR A 368 17.58 -203.32 89.00
CA THR A 368 18.69 -202.42 89.36
C THR A 368 18.49 -201.84 90.75
N ASN A 369 18.46 -202.78 91.68
CA ASN A 369 19.02 -202.64 93.02
C ASN A 369 18.25 -201.77 94.01
N MET A 370 17.42 -202.49 94.78
CA MET A 370 17.56 -202.56 96.24
C MET A 370 18.91 -203.20 96.68
N GLU A 371 20.01 -202.86 96.03
CA GLU A 371 21.33 -203.13 96.61
C GLU A 371 22.14 -201.85 96.81
N LYS A 372 21.40 -200.80 97.22
CA LYS A 372 21.90 -199.65 97.99
C LYS A 372 22.61 -198.55 97.21
N GLU A 373 22.14 -197.32 97.51
CA GLU A 373 22.96 -196.16 97.89
C GLU A 373 23.93 -195.59 96.81
N ILE A 374 24.17 -194.29 96.62
CA ILE A 374 24.00 -193.08 97.42
C ILE A 374 24.56 -191.88 96.63
N LYS A 375 24.03 -190.69 96.94
CA LYS A 375 24.61 -189.31 96.90
C LYS A 375 25.35 -188.79 95.64
N SER A 376 24.82 -187.70 95.08
CA SER A 376 25.22 -186.31 95.42
C SER A 376 24.51 -185.33 94.47
N ALA A 377 23.46 -184.63 94.90
CA ALA A 377 23.47 -183.29 95.54
C ALA A 377 23.81 -182.14 94.57
N LYS A 378 22.77 -181.39 94.15
CA LYS A 378 22.45 -179.98 94.54
C LYS A 378 23.00 -178.97 93.51
N SER A 379 22.33 -177.87 93.13
CA SER A 379 21.34 -177.05 93.83
C SER A 379 20.67 -176.07 92.81
N THR A 380 19.34 -176.08 92.64
CA THR A 380 18.32 -175.12 93.19
C THR A 380 18.22 -173.79 92.42
N THR A 381 17.08 -173.29 91.92
CA THR A 381 15.67 -173.43 92.34
C THR A 381 14.77 -173.03 91.13
N TYR A 382 14.05 -173.93 90.44
CA TYR A 382 12.73 -174.56 90.73
C TYR A 382 11.53 -173.67 90.33
N ILE A 383 10.46 -174.11 89.62
CA ILE A 383 9.76 -175.39 89.35
C ILE A 383 8.86 -175.11 88.12
N ALA A 384 8.54 -175.98 87.16
CA ALA A 384 8.85 -177.38 86.90
C ALA A 384 8.22 -177.80 85.56
N ILE A 385 8.94 -178.68 84.83
CA ILE A 385 8.44 -179.88 84.11
C ILE A 385 7.50 -179.57 82.93
N GLY A 386 7.89 -179.72 81.65
CA GLY A 386 8.57 -180.86 81.00
C GLY A 386 7.53 -181.95 80.64
N VAL A 387 7.59 -182.75 79.58
CA VAL A 387 8.45 -182.97 78.39
C VAL A 387 7.79 -184.18 77.67
N ALA A 388 8.12 -184.40 76.38
CA ALA A 388 8.06 -185.70 75.67
C ALA A 388 6.69 -186.24 75.22
N ALA A 389 6.55 -187.04 74.16
CA ALA A 389 7.41 -187.48 73.05
C ALA A 389 6.47 -188.26 72.09
N ILE A 390 6.52 -188.00 70.78
CA ILE A 390 7.14 -188.84 69.72
C ILE A 390 6.33 -190.10 69.33
N SER A 391 6.11 -190.19 68.01
CA SER A 391 6.07 -191.41 67.15
C SER A 391 4.91 -192.39 67.24
N VAL A 392 4.54 -193.17 66.22
CA VAL A 392 4.83 -193.37 64.78
C VAL A 392 3.81 -194.46 64.36
N LEU A 393 3.49 -194.55 63.06
CA LEU A 393 3.31 -195.80 62.26
C LEU A 393 2.31 -195.47 61.14
N LEU A 394 2.72 -195.14 59.90
CA LEU A 394 3.25 -196.02 58.85
C LEU A 394 2.51 -197.37 58.67
N GLY A 395 2.07 -197.60 57.43
CA GLY A 395 1.60 -198.90 56.91
C GLY A 395 0.65 -198.65 55.73
N TYR A 396 1.12 -198.49 54.49
CA TYR A 396 1.53 -199.55 53.57
C TYR A 396 0.52 -200.72 53.45
N VAL A 397 -0.25 -200.65 52.35
CA VAL A 397 -0.67 -201.72 51.42
C VAL A 397 -1.60 -202.82 51.95
N LYS A 398 -2.82 -202.80 51.41
CA LYS A 398 -3.15 -203.73 50.33
C LYS A 398 -3.42 -202.97 49.05
#